data_AF-A0A1I2PUD7-F1
#
_entry.id   AF-A0A1I2PUD7-F1
#
_cell.length_a   1.000
_cell.length_b   1.000
_cell.length_c   1.000
_cell.angle_alpha   90.00
_cell.angle_beta   90.00
_cell.angle_gamma   90.00
#
_symmetry.space_group_name_H-M   'P 1'
#
loop_
_entity.id
_entity.type
_entity.pdbx_description
1 polymer ?
#
loop_
_entity_poly.entity_id
_entity_poly.type
_entity_poly.pdbx_seq_one_letter_code
_entity_poly.pdbx_strand_id
1 'polypeptide(L)'
;MGLPQNAVLSGQRMLGYQREIFPTRRKVRHPMLGGLFNALIYLMQVLQTVILVWFILSLLISFNVVNLHNQFVAAIWRGLNAILDPILNPIRRIMPNTGGIDFSPMVLIIGLMVIVKFMEPLVYRYG
;
A
#
# COMPACT_ATOMS: atom_id res chain seq x y z
N MET A 1 64.30 -14.30 8.24
CA MET A 1 64.24 -13.14 9.16
C MET A 1 62.78 -12.98 9.58
N GLY A 2 62.38 -13.56 10.71
CA GLY A 2 60.98 -13.57 11.15
C GLY A 2 60.63 -12.26 11.87
N LEU A 3 59.45 -11.71 11.59
CA LEU A 3 58.96 -10.52 12.29
C LEU A 3 58.85 -10.82 13.79
N PRO A 4 59.25 -9.88 14.66
CA PRO A 4 59.21 -10.08 16.10
C PRO A 4 57.74 -10.16 16.57
N GLN A 5 57.41 -11.17 17.38
CA GLN A 5 56.03 -11.51 17.77
C GLN A 5 55.28 -10.36 18.47
N ASN A 6 56.02 -9.43 19.08
CA ASN A 6 55.46 -8.22 19.70
C ASN A 6 54.91 -7.21 18.67
N ALA A 7 55.44 -7.15 17.45
CA ALA A 7 54.93 -6.28 16.38
C ALA A 7 53.55 -6.75 15.88
N VAL A 8 53.32 -8.06 15.86
CA VAL A 8 52.03 -8.66 15.50
C VAL A 8 50.97 -8.36 16.57
N LEU A 9 51.33 -8.45 17.85
CA LEU A 9 50.44 -8.13 18.97
C LEU A 9 50.11 -6.63 19.08
N SER A 10 51.01 -5.75 18.64
CA SER A 10 50.77 -4.30 18.60
C SER A 10 49.81 -3.92 17.46
N GLY A 11 49.98 -4.52 16.26
CA GLY A 11 49.04 -4.35 15.16
C GLY A 11 47.62 -4.85 15.50
N GLN A 12 47.50 -5.99 16.19
CA GLN A 12 46.21 -6.52 16.64
C GLN A 12 45.54 -5.66 17.72
N ARG A 13 46.32 -5.04 18.62
CA ARG A 13 45.78 -4.11 19.63
C ARG A 13 45.28 -2.81 19.01
N MET A 14 45.91 -2.33 17.94
CA MET A 14 45.43 -1.15 17.18
C MET A 14 44.14 -1.43 16.40
N LEU A 15 43.95 -2.67 15.92
CA LEU A 15 42.70 -3.13 15.28
C LEU A 15 41.55 -3.33 16.28
N GLY A 16 41.86 -3.55 17.55
CA GLY A 16 40.87 -3.55 18.64
C GLY A 16 40.35 -2.13 18.93
N TYR A 17 41.24 -1.13 18.90
CA TYR A 17 40.90 0.26 19.22
C TYR A 17 39.97 0.91 18.18
N GLN A 18 40.15 0.62 16.88
CA GLN A 18 39.31 1.20 15.83
C GLN A 18 37.84 0.73 15.85
N ARG A 19 37.52 -0.39 16.52
CA ARG A 19 36.15 -0.89 16.61
C ARG A 19 35.28 -0.18 17.65
N GLU A 20 35.88 0.60 18.56
CA GLU A 20 35.16 1.28 19.64
C GLU A 20 34.82 2.75 19.34
N ILE A 21 35.43 3.37 18.32
CA ILE A 21 35.30 4.83 18.06
C ILE A 21 34.06 5.18 17.19
N PHE A 22 33.34 4.16 16.70
CA PHE A 22 32.12 4.38 15.91
C PHE A 22 30.90 3.90 16.69
N PRO A 23 30.24 4.77 17.49
CA PRO A 23 28.95 4.44 18.07
C PRO A 23 27.97 4.23 16.92
N THR A 24 27.57 2.98 16.71
CA THR A 24 26.45 2.60 15.84
C THR A 24 25.26 3.44 16.26
N ARG A 25 24.85 4.44 15.46
CA ARG A 25 23.64 5.22 15.74
C ARG A 25 22.52 4.22 15.97
N ARG A 26 22.03 4.11 17.21
CA ARG A 26 20.81 3.36 17.48
C ARG A 26 19.74 4.02 16.61
N LYS A 27 19.31 3.32 15.57
CA LYS A 27 18.14 3.69 14.78
C LYS A 27 16.98 3.69 15.77
N VAL A 28 16.59 4.87 16.24
CA VAL A 28 15.46 5.02 17.17
C VAL A 28 14.23 4.60 16.37
N ARG A 29 13.86 3.32 16.49
CA ARG A 29 12.62 2.80 15.93
C ARG A 29 11.49 3.42 16.72
N HIS A 30 10.54 4.05 16.04
CA HIS A 30 9.32 4.57 16.65
C HIS A 30 8.16 3.62 16.28
N PRO A 31 8.09 2.43 16.90
CA PRO A 31 7.24 1.32 16.45
C PRO A 31 5.75 1.68 16.31
N MET A 32 5.28 2.68 17.06
CA MET A 32 3.88 3.13 17.00
C MET A 32 3.53 3.87 15.69
N LEU A 33 4.47 4.62 15.11
CA LEU A 33 4.22 5.35 13.86
C LEU A 33 4.11 4.36 12.68
N GLY A 34 4.99 3.36 12.63
CA GLY A 34 4.89 2.28 11.64
C GLY A 34 3.55 1.53 11.70
N GLY A 35 3.03 1.28 12.90
CA GLY A 35 1.72 0.64 13.11
C GLY A 35 0.54 1.42 12.52
N LEU A 36 0.50 2.74 12.71
CA LEU A 36 -0.56 3.59 12.16
C LEU A 36 -0.53 3.60 10.62
N PHE A 37 0.65 3.75 10.01
CA PHE A 37 0.76 3.70 8.56
C PHE A 37 0.34 2.34 8.00
N ASN A 38 0.67 1.25 8.68
CA ASN A 38 0.21 -0.09 8.29
C ASN A 38 -1.31 -0.19 8.33
N ALA A 39 -1.96 0.29 9.39
CA ALA A 39 -3.42 0.29 9.47
C ALA A 39 -4.06 1.07 8.30
N LEU A 40 -3.51 2.24 7.95
CA LEU A 40 -3.96 3.02 6.79
C LEU A 40 -3.80 2.26 5.47
N ILE A 41 -2.65 1.61 5.25
CA ILE A 41 -2.40 0.81 4.06
C ILE A 41 -3.40 -0.35 3.96
N TYR A 42 -3.66 -1.05 5.07
CA TYR A 42 -4.66 -2.12 5.10
C TYR A 42 -6.07 -1.60 4.76
N LEU A 43 -6.47 -0.44 5.28
CA LEU A 43 -7.75 0.18 4.93
C LEU A 43 -7.84 0.51 3.43
N MET A 44 -6.75 1.02 2.84
CA MET A 44 -6.69 1.28 1.40
C MET A 44 -6.81 -0.01 0.57
N GLN A 45 -6.20 -1.12 1.00
CA GLN A 45 -6.31 -2.43 0.34
C GLN A 45 -7.73 -3.01 0.44
N VAL A 46 -8.39 -2.87 1.59
CA VAL A 46 -9.81 -3.23 1.74
C VAL A 46 -10.67 -2.41 0.80
N LEU A 47 -10.44 -1.09 0.71
CA LEU A 47 -11.16 -0.22 -0.20
C LEU A 47 -10.96 -0.64 -1.67
N GLN A 48 -9.73 -0.96 -2.09
CA GLN A 48 -9.45 -1.49 -3.43
C GLN A 48 -10.24 -2.77 -3.72
N THR A 49 -10.33 -3.68 -2.74
CA THR A 49 -11.09 -4.93 -2.88
C THR A 49 -12.59 -4.64 -3.05
N VAL A 50 -13.14 -3.72 -2.25
CA VAL A 50 -14.55 -3.30 -2.36
C VAL A 50 -14.84 -2.70 -3.74
N ILE A 51 -13.95 -1.82 -4.24
CA ILE A 51 -14.09 -1.22 -5.57
C ILE A 51 -14.02 -2.30 -6.67
N LEU A 52 -13.13 -3.29 -6.54
CA LEU A 52 -13.02 -4.39 -7.49
C LEU A 52 -14.29 -5.26 -7.50
N VAL A 53 -14.80 -5.62 -6.33
CA VAL A 53 -16.06 -6.38 -6.20
C VAL A 53 -17.21 -5.60 -6.84
N TRP A 54 -17.29 -4.29 -6.59
CA TRP A 54 -18.29 -3.44 -7.22
C TRP A 54 -18.17 -3.40 -8.74
N PHE A 55 -16.95 -3.27 -9.26
CA PHE A 55 -16.71 -3.26 -10.71
C PHE A 55 -17.12 -4.57 -11.35
N ILE A 56 -16.74 -5.71 -10.77
CA ILE A 56 -17.18 -7.04 -11.25
C ILE A 56 -18.71 -7.14 -11.20
N LEU A 57 -19.34 -6.72 -10.10
CA LEU A 57 -20.80 -6.72 -9.98
C LEU A 57 -21.46 -5.84 -11.06
N SER A 58 -20.88 -4.68 -11.38
CA SER A 58 -21.36 -3.82 -12.46
C SER A 58 -21.30 -4.49 -13.82
N LEU A 59 -20.22 -5.24 -14.11
CA LEU A 59 -20.08 -6.00 -15.35
C LEU A 59 -21.09 -7.14 -15.41
N LEU A 60 -21.28 -7.87 -14.31
CA LEU A 60 -22.25 -8.96 -14.22
C LEU A 60 -23.69 -8.46 -14.46
N ILE A 61 -24.04 -7.30 -13.91
CA ILE A 61 -25.35 -6.67 -14.16
C ILE A 61 -25.45 -6.20 -15.62
N SER A 62 -24.43 -5.52 -16.15
CA SER A 62 -24.42 -5.02 -17.52
C SER A 62 -24.53 -6.12 -18.57
N PHE A 63 -23.94 -7.30 -18.31
CA PHE A 63 -24.03 -8.48 -19.18
C PHE A 63 -25.23 -9.38 -18.86
N ASN A 64 -26.18 -8.91 -18.04
CA ASN A 64 -27.37 -9.66 -17.63
C ASN A 64 -27.07 -11.02 -16.97
N VAL A 65 -25.87 -11.21 -16.41
CA VAL A 65 -25.50 -12.41 -15.65
C VAL A 65 -26.14 -12.39 -14.26
N VAL A 66 -26.22 -11.20 -13.65
CA VAL A 66 -26.83 -10.99 -12.34
C VAL A 66 -28.03 -10.05 -12.47
N ASN A 67 -29.14 -10.44 -11.86
CA ASN A 67 -30.39 -9.71 -11.94
C ASN A 67 -30.70 -8.93 -10.64
N LEU A 68 -30.98 -7.63 -10.77
CA LEU A 68 -31.37 -6.74 -9.68
C LEU A 68 -32.80 -6.96 -9.16
N HIS A 69 -33.60 -7.84 -9.78
CA HIS A 69 -34.91 -8.22 -9.24
C HIS A 69 -34.81 -8.93 -7.88
N ASN A 70 -33.65 -9.55 -7.58
CA ASN A 70 -33.41 -10.11 -6.26
C ASN A 70 -33.12 -8.98 -5.25
N GLN A 71 -33.98 -8.85 -4.24
CA GLN A 71 -33.89 -7.80 -3.21
C GLN A 71 -32.53 -7.78 -2.49
N PHE A 72 -31.92 -8.94 -2.27
CA PHE A 72 -30.61 -9.05 -1.64
C PHE A 72 -29.51 -8.43 -2.51
N VAL A 73 -29.47 -8.78 -3.79
CA VAL A 73 -28.51 -8.22 -4.75
C VAL A 73 -28.74 -6.72 -4.92
N ALA A 74 -29.99 -6.29 -5.04
CA ALA A 74 -30.34 -4.87 -5.14
C ALA A 74 -29.96 -4.07 -3.89
N ALA A 75 -30.06 -4.65 -2.70
CA ALA A 75 -29.62 -4.02 -1.47
C ALA A 75 -28.09 -3.83 -1.45
N ILE A 76 -27.33 -4.88 -1.80
CA ILE A 76 -25.87 -4.79 -1.92
C ILE A 76 -25.46 -3.75 -2.97
N TRP A 77 -26.05 -3.81 -4.16
CA TRP A 77 -25.76 -2.88 -5.26
C TRP A 77 -26.01 -1.42 -4.85
N ARG A 78 -27.16 -1.14 -4.22
CA ARG A 78 -27.47 0.20 -3.71
C ARG A 78 -26.53 0.65 -2.60
N GLY A 79 -26.18 -0.25 -1.68
CA GLY A 79 -25.25 0.04 -0.59
C GLY A 79 -23.85 0.40 -1.11
N LEU A 80 -23.33 -0.39 -2.06
CA LEU A 80 -22.04 -0.11 -2.69
C LEU A 80 -22.06 1.19 -3.49
N ASN A 81 -23.10 1.43 -4.30
CA ASN A 81 -23.24 2.68 -5.05
C ASN A 81 -23.28 3.91 -4.12
N ALA A 82 -24.02 3.85 -3.02
CA ALA A 82 -24.10 4.97 -2.08
C ALA A 82 -22.74 5.38 -1.50
N ILE A 83 -21.82 4.42 -1.35
CA ILE A 83 -20.47 4.65 -0.83
C ILE A 83 -19.52 5.07 -1.96
N LEU A 84 -19.59 4.40 -3.12
CA LEU A 84 -18.59 4.53 -4.19
C LEU A 84 -18.92 5.65 -5.18
N ASP A 85 -20.18 5.94 -5.46
CA ASP A 85 -20.57 6.97 -6.44
C ASP A 85 -20.02 8.37 -6.12
N PRO A 86 -19.98 8.86 -4.87
CA PRO A 86 -19.35 10.14 -4.56
C PRO A 86 -17.88 10.23 -4.97
N ILE A 87 -17.17 9.10 -4.99
CA ILE A 87 -15.74 9.01 -5.32
C ILE A 87 -15.56 8.73 -6.82
N LEU A 88 -16.39 7.85 -7.39
CA LEU A 88 -16.31 7.45 -8.79
C LEU A 88 -16.86 8.52 -9.74
N ASN A 89 -17.92 9.25 -9.38
CA ASN A 89 -18.54 10.25 -10.26
C ASN A 89 -17.59 11.38 -10.70
N PRO A 90 -16.76 11.97 -9.81
CA PRO A 90 -15.73 12.92 -10.25
C PRO A 90 -14.76 12.32 -11.27
N ILE A 91 -14.37 11.04 -11.07
CA ILE A 91 -13.45 10.33 -11.97
C ILE A 91 -14.13 10.06 -13.32
N ARG A 92 -15.39 9.64 -13.32
CA ARG A 92 -16.20 9.46 -14.54
C ARG A 92 -16.27 10.74 -15.39
N ARG A 93 -16.35 11.90 -14.75
CA ARG A 93 -16.44 13.20 -15.45
C ARG A 93 -15.16 13.63 -16.16
N ILE A 94 -14.00 13.17 -15.69
CA ILE A 94 -12.70 13.52 -16.28
C ILE A 94 -12.23 12.49 -17.33
N MET A 95 -12.80 11.29 -17.32
CA MET A 95 -12.45 10.27 -18.29
C MET A 95 -13.06 10.55 -19.67
N PRO A 96 -12.38 10.18 -20.75
CA PRO A 96 -12.98 10.18 -22.08
C PRO A 96 -14.14 9.19 -22.14
N ASN A 97 -15.06 9.36 -23.08
CA ASN A 97 -16.16 8.42 -23.29
C ASN A 97 -15.62 7.03 -23.64
N THR A 98 -15.66 6.09 -22.70
CA THR A 98 -15.14 4.72 -22.85
C THR A 98 -16.15 3.73 -23.44
N GLY A 99 -17.22 4.21 -24.06
CA GLY A 99 -18.32 3.38 -24.55
C GLY A 99 -19.24 2.91 -23.42
N GLY A 100 -19.82 1.71 -23.56
CA GLY A 100 -20.81 1.14 -22.62
C GLY A 100 -20.25 0.58 -21.31
N ILE A 101 -18.93 0.65 -21.08
CA ILE A 101 -18.26 0.11 -19.88
C ILE A 101 -17.63 1.26 -19.09
N ASP A 102 -17.88 1.27 -17.78
CA ASP A 102 -17.30 2.23 -16.84
C ASP A 102 -15.93 1.79 -16.33
N PHE A 103 -14.86 2.42 -16.82
CA PHE A 103 -13.49 2.14 -16.37
C PHE A 103 -13.04 3.02 -15.19
N SER A 104 -13.90 3.88 -14.64
CA SER A 104 -13.55 4.74 -13.50
C SER A 104 -13.06 3.98 -12.26
N PRO A 105 -13.57 2.76 -11.95
CA PRO A 105 -13.06 1.98 -10.83
C PRO A 105 -11.60 1.57 -11.03
N MET A 106 -11.19 1.27 -12.27
CA MET A 106 -9.81 0.89 -12.56
C MET A 106 -8.87 2.07 -12.32
N VAL A 107 -9.25 3.26 -12.77
CA VAL A 107 -8.50 4.50 -12.51
C VAL A 107 -8.37 4.74 -11.00
N LEU A 108 -9.45 4.56 -10.25
CA LEU A 108 -9.43 4.72 -8.79
C LEU A 108 -8.52 3.69 -8.10
N ILE A 109 -8.60 2.41 -8.48
CA ILE A 109 -7.73 1.34 -7.93
C ILE A 109 -6.26 1.66 -8.19
N ILE A 110 -5.91 2.05 -9.42
CA ILE A 110 -4.55 2.42 -9.79
C ILE A 110 -4.09 3.63 -8.97
N GLY A 111 -4.92 4.66 -8.82
CA GLY A 111 -4.63 5.81 -7.98
C GLY A 111 -4.34 5.43 -6.53
N LEU A 112 -5.18 4.57 -5.93
CA LEU A 112 -4.96 4.05 -4.59
C LEU A 112 -3.67 3.22 -4.49
N MET A 113 -3.35 2.41 -5.50
CA MET A 113 -2.14 1.59 -5.53
C MET A 113 -0.88 2.47 -5.56
N VAL A 114 -0.91 3.55 -6.33
CA VAL A 114 0.17 4.54 -6.36
C VAL A 114 0.34 5.17 -4.98
N ILE A 115 -0.74 5.60 -4.32
CA ILE A 115 -0.70 6.18 -2.96
C ILE A 115 -0.05 5.20 -1.97
N VAL A 116 -0.50 3.94 -1.96
CA VAL A 116 0.09 2.90 -1.10
C VAL A 116 1.59 2.75 -1.39
N LYS A 117 1.99 2.73 -2.67
CA LYS A 117 3.39 2.57 -3.04
C LYS A 117 4.28 3.71 -2.55
N PHE A 118 3.76 4.94 -2.55
CA PHE A 118 4.44 6.09 -1.98
C PHE A 118 4.48 6.07 -0.44
N MET A 119 3.54 5.40 0.22
CA MET A 119 3.49 5.27 1.67
C MET A 119 4.39 4.16 2.22
N GLU A 120 4.63 3.07 1.48
CA GLU A 120 5.46 1.93 1.91
C GLU A 120 6.85 2.33 2.47
N PRO A 121 7.62 3.25 1.85
CA PRO A 121 8.92 3.66 2.38
C PRO A 121 8.83 4.38 3.73
N LEU A 122 7.72 5.08 3.98
CA LEU A 122 7.48 5.77 5.25
C LEU A 122 7.30 4.74 6.36
N VAL A 123 6.60 3.64 6.09
CA VAL A 123 6.49 2.53 7.04
C VAL A 123 7.86 1.94 7.38
N TYR A 124 8.69 1.68 6.38
CA TYR A 124 10.05 1.13 6.60
C TYR A 124 10.96 2.10 7.37
N ARG A 125 10.76 3.41 7.19
CA ARG A 125 11.53 4.45 7.87
C ARG A 125 11.13 4.62 9.34
N TYR A 126 9.83 4.48 9.64
CA TYR A 126 9.28 4.73 10.97
C TYR A 126 8.96 3.45 11.79
N GLY A 127 8.99 2.26 11.19
CA GLY A 127 8.86 0.94 11.84
C GLY A 127 10.17 0.30 12.33
#